data_AF-A0A1F3VHT4-F1
#
_entry.id   AF-A0A1F3VHT4-F1
#
_cell.length_a   1.000
_cell.length_b   1.000
_cell.length_c   1.000
_cell.angle_alpha   90.00
_cell.angle_beta   90.00
_cell.angle_gamma   90.00
#
_symmetry.space_group_name_H-M   'P 1'
#
loop_
_entity.id
_entity.type
_entity.pdbx_description
1 polymer ?
#
loop_
_entity_poly.entity_id
_entity_poly.type
_entity_poly.pdbx_seq_one_letter_code
_entity_poly.pdbx_strand_id
1 'polypeptide(L)'
;MELNKNLKALLQREGINVSQLSKRTKIPVQTLHNWLSGVEPRSLKQVRIVSDYFNVSIDYLCFSIENKNETYSAFENEINAGIFEVVLRRIKNETK
;
A
#
# COMPACT_ATOMS: atom_id res chain seq x y z
N MET A 1 -10.11 9.84 9.11
CA MET A 1 -9.01 9.10 8.46
C MET A 1 -8.21 8.39 9.56
N GLU A 2 -7.85 7.12 9.39
CA GLU A 2 -7.18 6.26 10.39
C GLU A 2 -5.65 6.17 10.18
N LEU A 3 -5.09 7.07 9.36
CA LEU A 3 -3.67 7.06 8.94
C LEU A 3 -2.69 6.98 10.12
N ASN A 4 -2.92 7.75 11.18
CA ASN A 4 -2.03 7.79 12.34
C ASN A 4 -1.89 6.42 13.01
N LYS A 5 -3.01 5.74 13.23
CA LYS A 5 -3.12 4.43 13.86
C LYS A 5 -2.49 3.36 12.98
N ASN A 6 -2.82 3.36 11.70
CA ASN A 6 -2.32 2.37 10.73
C ASN A 6 -0.82 2.52 10.51
N LEU A 7 -0.32 3.75 10.35
CA LEU A 7 1.11 4.00 10.23
C LEU A 7 1.87 3.56 11.49
N LYS A 8 1.33 3.82 12.68
CA LYS A 8 1.93 3.36 13.94
C LYS A 8 2.00 1.83 14.03
N ALA A 9 0.93 1.14 13.62
CA ALA A 9 0.90 -0.32 13.57
C ALA A 9 1.93 -0.89 12.58
N LEU A 10 2.06 -0.28 11.40
CA LEU A 10 3.05 -0.69 10.38
C LEU A 10 4.49 -0.49 10.86
N LEU A 11 4.78 0.63 11.53
CA LEU A 11 6.09 0.87 12.15
C LEU A 11 6.44 -0.21 13.18
N GLN A 12 5.46 -0.59 14.02
CA GLN A 12 5.64 -1.66 15.01
C GLN A 12 5.82 -3.03 14.36
N ARG A 13 5.04 -3.36 13.33
CA ARG A 13 5.10 -4.63 12.58
C ARG A 13 6.48 -4.84 11.96
N GLU A 14 7.04 -3.80 11.34
CA GLU A 14 8.36 -3.85 10.70
C GLU A 14 9.52 -3.59 11.67
N GLY A 15 9.24 -3.23 12.93
CA GLY A 15 10.26 -2.93 13.93
C GLY A 15 11.13 -1.71 13.60
N ILE A 16 10.60 -0.73 12.85
CA ILE A 16 11.32 0.48 12.44
C ILE A 16 10.76 1.74 13.10
N ASN A 17 11.61 2.75 13.25
CA ASN A 17 11.20 4.07 13.72
C ASN A 17 11.00 5.07 12.56
N VAL A 18 10.45 6.24 12.89
CA VAL A 18 10.13 7.31 11.91
C VAL A 18 11.38 7.81 11.17
N SER A 19 12.53 7.88 11.83
CA SER A 19 13.79 8.31 11.22
C SER A 19 14.26 7.31 10.16
N GLN A 20 14.16 6.01 10.46
CA GLN A 20 14.47 4.95 9.49
C GLN A 20 13.49 4.98 8.32
N LEU A 21 12.19 5.13 8.59
CA LEU A 21 11.17 5.25 7.54
C LEU A 21 11.46 6.47 6.63
N SER A 22 11.79 7.62 7.21
CA SER A 22 12.17 8.82 6.47
C SER A 22 13.37 8.59 5.56
N LYS A 23 14.43 7.94 6.05
CA LYS A 23 15.63 7.65 5.24
C LYS A 23 15.32 6.75 4.04
N ARG A 24 14.43 5.77 4.22
CA ARG A 24 14.04 4.78 3.21
C ARG A 24 13.08 5.35 2.16
N THR A 25 12.09 6.14 2.61
CA THR A 25 11.04 6.72 1.75
C THR A 25 11.36 8.11 1.22
N LYS A 26 12.41 8.76 1.73
CA LYS A 26 12.76 10.17 1.47
C LYS A 26 11.67 11.18 1.86
N ILE A 27 10.68 10.76 2.65
CA ILE A 27 9.69 11.66 3.23
C ILE A 27 10.29 12.37 4.44
N PRO A 28 10.13 13.70 4.60
CA PRO A 28 10.64 14.41 5.76
C PRO A 28 10.10 13.84 7.08
N VAL A 29 10.98 13.69 8.07
CA VAL A 29 10.62 13.20 9.43
C VAL A 29 9.45 13.98 10.01
N GLN A 30 9.45 15.31 9.86
CA GLN A 30 8.37 16.17 10.32
C GLN A 30 7.02 15.82 9.69
N THR A 31 6.99 15.50 8.40
CA THR A 31 5.77 15.10 7.69
C THR A 31 5.22 13.80 8.27
N LEU A 32 6.08 12.81 8.53
CA LEU A 32 5.67 11.54 9.13
C LEU A 32 5.17 11.72 10.57
N HIS A 33 5.82 12.57 11.36
CA HIS A 33 5.32 12.91 12.71
C HIS A 33 3.97 13.63 12.66
N ASN A 34 3.77 14.55 11.72
CA ASN A 34 2.48 15.21 11.54
C ASN A 34 1.37 14.17 11.28
N TRP A 35 1.62 13.18 10.42
CA TRP A 35 0.66 12.11 10.16
C TRP A 35 0.40 11.26 11.40
N LEU A 36 1.43 10.92 12.18
CA LEU A 36 1.27 10.20 13.45
C LEU A 36 0.50 11.00 14.51
N SER A 37 0.57 12.33 14.46
CA SER A 37 -0.22 13.25 15.30
C SER A 37 -1.65 13.46 14.79
N GLY A 38 -2.04 12.84 13.67
CA GLY A 38 -3.39 12.94 13.09
C GLY A 38 -3.58 14.10 12.12
N VAL A 39 -2.52 14.81 11.73
CA VAL A 39 -2.59 15.82 10.67
C VAL A 39 -2.72 15.13 9.32
N GLU A 40 -3.70 15.55 8.53
CA GLU A 40 -3.95 14.95 7.23
C GLU A 40 -2.80 15.21 6.23
N PRO A 41 -2.46 14.22 5.37
CA PRO A 41 -1.43 14.36 4.37
C PRO A 41 -1.86 15.35 3.28
N ARG A 42 -0.98 16.32 2.99
CA ARG A 42 -1.20 17.31 1.91
C ARG A 42 -0.82 16.80 0.52
N SER A 43 -0.16 15.65 0.44
CA SER A 43 0.36 15.10 -0.81
C SER A 43 0.07 13.61 -0.91
N LEU A 44 -0.86 13.26 -1.81
CA LEU A 44 -1.17 11.86 -2.12
C LEU A 44 0.08 11.11 -2.64
N LYS A 45 0.98 11.80 -3.34
CA LYS A 45 2.25 11.21 -3.82
C LYS A 45 3.11 10.71 -2.65
N GLN A 46 3.17 11.46 -1.55
CA GLN A 46 3.92 11.03 -0.36
C GLN A 46 3.23 9.85 0.33
N VAL A 47 1.90 9.87 0.40
CA VAL A 47 1.12 8.75 0.95
C VAL A 47 1.38 7.47 0.15
N ARG A 48 1.38 7.58 -1.19
CA ARG A 48 1.69 6.47 -2.10
C ARG A 48 3.08 5.89 -1.86
N ILE A 49 4.11 6.74 -1.73
CA ILE A 49 5.48 6.26 -1.46
C ILE A 49 5.53 5.45 -0.16
N VAL A 50 4.82 5.89 0.88
CA VAL A 50 4.78 5.18 2.16
C VAL A 50 3.95 3.89 2.07
N SER A 51 2.82 3.90 1.36
CA SER A 51 2.01 2.69 1.15
C SER A 51 2.79 1.63 0.36
N ASP A 52 3.48 2.05 -0.70
CA ASP A 52 4.32 1.18 -1.53
C ASP A 52 5.46 0.57 -0.70
N TYR A 53 6.09 1.36 0.17
CA TYR A 53 7.15 0.88 1.07
C TYR A 53 6.68 -0.25 2.01
N PHE A 54 5.46 -0.15 2.53
CA PHE A 54 4.87 -1.17 3.40
C PHE A 54 4.12 -2.28 2.65
N ASN A 55 4.11 -2.23 1.31
CA ASN A 55 3.36 -3.11 0.43
C ASN A 55 1.87 -3.21 0.80
N VAL A 56 1.25 -2.05 1.07
CA VAL A 56 -0.18 -1.91 1.36
C VAL A 56 -0.79 -0.90 0.38
N SER A 57 -2.12 -0.91 0.23
CA SER A 57 -2.81 0.13 -0.54
C SER A 57 -2.88 1.44 0.24
N ILE A 58 -3.09 2.53 -0.51
CA ILE A 58 -3.40 3.84 0.08
C ILE A 58 -4.68 3.76 0.91
N ASP A 59 -5.69 3.05 0.44
CA ASP A 59 -6.97 2.88 1.14
C ASP A 59 -6.80 2.14 2.48
N TYR A 60 -5.97 1.11 2.52
CA TYR A 60 -5.62 0.45 3.77
C TYR A 60 -4.88 1.40 4.69
N LEU A 61 -3.84 2.07 4.18
CA LEU A 61 -3.01 2.98 4.96
C LEU A 61 -3.86 4.11 5.58
N CYS A 62 -4.80 4.69 4.84
CA CYS A 62 -5.58 5.84 5.27
C CYS A 62 -6.91 5.49 5.98
N PHE A 63 -7.53 4.35 5.66
CA PHE A 63 -8.92 4.07 6.06
C PHE A 63 -9.15 2.64 6.57
N SER A 64 -8.11 1.80 6.64
CA SER A 64 -8.21 0.37 7.02
C SER A 64 -9.16 -0.41 6.11
N ILE A 65 -9.37 0.06 4.89
CA ILE A 65 -10.12 -0.66 3.87
C ILE A 65 -9.15 -1.69 3.28
N GLU A 66 -9.31 -2.94 3.68
CA GLU A 66 -8.60 -4.02 2.99
C GLU A 66 -9.06 -4.04 1.54
N ASN A 67 -8.11 -4.18 0.61
CA ASN A 67 -8.48 -4.50 -0.75
C ASN A 67 -9.23 -5.81 -0.70
N LYS A 68 -10.54 -5.75 -0.94
CA LYS A 68 -11.27 -6.88 -1.51
C LYS A 68 -10.73 -7.09 -2.91
N ASN A 69 -9.49 -7.57 -3.00
CA ASN A 69 -9.16 -8.43 -4.11
C ASN A 69 -10.14 -9.57 -3.92
N GLU A 70 -11.24 -9.56 -4.67
CA GLU A 70 -12.04 -10.75 -4.86
C GLU A 70 -11.03 -11.77 -5.35
N THR A 71 -10.55 -12.62 -4.44
CA THR A 71 -9.49 -13.56 -4.74
C THR A 71 -10.01 -14.37 -5.90
N TYR A 72 -9.31 -14.36 -7.04
CA TYR A 72 -9.72 -15.13 -8.21
C TYR A 72 -9.94 -16.62 -7.89
N SER A 73 -9.42 -17.10 -6.76
CA SER A 73 -9.73 -18.40 -6.17
C SER A 73 -11.24 -18.64 -5.97
N ALA A 74 -12.01 -17.60 -5.66
CA ALA A 74 -13.47 -17.68 -5.54
C ALA A 74 -14.14 -17.98 -6.88
N PHE A 75 -13.47 -17.67 -7.99
CA PHE A 75 -13.92 -17.93 -9.36
C PHE A 75 -13.08 -19.01 -10.06
N GLU A 76 -12.26 -19.76 -9.31
CA GLU A 76 -11.34 -20.75 -9.89
C GLU A 76 -12.10 -21.84 -10.64
N ASN A 77 -13.27 -22.24 -10.13
CA ASN A 77 -14.12 -23.22 -10.80
C ASN A 77 -14.73 -22.66 -12.09
N GLU A 78 -15.17 -21.39 -12.10
CA GLU A 78 -15.72 -20.72 -13.28
C GLU A 78 -14.65 -20.44 -14.35
N ILE A 79 -13.44 -20.05 -13.93
CA ILE A 79 -12.29 -19.83 -14.83
C ILE A 79 -11.83 -21.14 -15.46
N ASN A 80 -11.87 -22.25 -14.70
CA ASN A 80 -11.48 -23.58 -15.18
C ASN A 80 -12.64 -24.36 -15.83
N ALA A 81 -13.86 -23.80 -15.90
CA ALA A 81 -15.01 -24.43 -16.53
C ALA A 81 -14.92 -24.33 -18.06
N GLY A 82 -13.95 -25.02 -18.66
CA GLY A 82 -13.81 -25.14 -20.11
C GLY A 82 -12.38 -25.33 -20.58
N ILE A 83 -12.23 -25.64 -21.88
CA ILE A 83 -10.94 -25.64 -22.55
C ILE A 83 -10.72 -24.25 -23.14
N PHE A 84 -9.77 -23.50 -22.57
CA PHE A 84 -9.38 -22.18 -23.05
C PHE A 84 -7.94 -22.22 -23.56
N GLU A 85 -7.69 -21.60 -24.72
CA GLU A 85 -6.34 -21.25 -25.14
C GLU A 85 -6.07 -19.80 -24.72
N VAL A 86 -5.05 -19.58 -23.89
CA VAL A 86 -4.68 -18.25 -23.42
C VAL A 86 -3.23 -17.96 -23.78
N VAL A 87 -3.00 -16.83 -24.47
CA VAL A 87 -1.67 -16.32 -24.78
C VAL A 87 -1.39 -15.12 -23.87
N LEU A 88 -0.73 -15.37 -22.73
CA LEU A 88 -0.29 -14.32 -21.84
C LEU A 88 0.96 -13.62 -22.40
N ARG A 89 0.82 -12.35 -22.77
CA ARG A 89 1.97 -11.51 -23.16
C ARG A 89 2.37 -10.61 -22.01
N ARG A 90 3.63 -10.72 -21.61
CA ARG A 90 4.23 -9.83 -20.61
C ARG A 90 4.22 -8.39 -21.13
N ILE A 91 3.47 -7.52 -20.49
CA ILE A 91 3.57 -6.07 -20.74
C ILE A 91 4.90 -5.61 -20.16
N LYS A 92 5.75 -4.94 -20.94
CA LYS A 92 6.89 -4.21 -20.40
C LYS A 92 6.31 -2.99 -19.69
N ASN A 93 6.32 -2.99 -18.36
CA ASN A 93 6.01 -1.77 -17.62
C ASN A 93 7.11 -0.75 -17.95
N GLU A 94 6.78 0.21 -18.81
CA GLU A 94 7.61 1.39 -19.01
C GLU A 94 7.53 2.23 -17.74
N THR A 95 8.57 2.14 -16.92
CA THR A 95 8.79 3.06 -15.81
C THR A 95 8.98 4.45 -16.41
N LYS A 96 7.92 5.27 -16.39
CA LYS A 96 7.99 6.71 -16.67
C LYS A 96 8.66 7.46 -15.53
#